data_AF-A0A382A5K2-F1
#
_entry.id   AF-A0A382A5K2-F1
#
_cell.length_a   1.000
_cell.length_b   1.000
_cell.length_c   1.000
_cell.angle_alpha   90.00
_cell.angle_beta   90.00
_cell.angle_gamma   90.00
#
_symmetry.space_group_name_H-M   'P 1'
#
loop_
_entity.id
_entity.type
_entity.pdbx_description
1 polymer ?
#
loop_
_entity_poly.entity_id
_entity_poly.type
_entity_poly.pdbx_seq_one_letter_code
_entity_poly.pdbx_strand_id
1 'polypeptide(L)'
;MRYKSKIVVLVSSLLVVCFAEDELKRLHSGFSAHGSDEKINYVLMDYELQDVTINGQTFKKPIIPFGGLNAEEGEPVLPTVTTFYQVAPNKSYSIKVNIQSSEFFENIDIVPHQTWDPVTDEITLPFKRNIDLYTSDEPFPKKQASISQIIVFRDLPVVKVSFTPFRYRPLSRQLEIITSADISLVETGNIEPVQTPGRRSRVFEPLYESIVVNYNRSVSDEDYQKRSILYILPSNSSNLMSNLDILFEWRHKSGYVVNYASTSSTGTSTNAIKNYISNAYNTWTDPPEYVALIGDASGSYSIPTYFENYSS
;
A
#
# COMPACT_ATOMS: atom_id res chain seq x y z
N MET A 1 -60.82 47.42 12.58
CA MET A 1 -60.59 46.01 12.19
C MET A 1 -59.23 45.95 11.51
N ARG A 2 -58.17 45.49 12.20
CA ARG A 2 -56.78 45.50 11.70
C ARG A 2 -56.50 44.22 10.91
N TYR A 3 -56.19 44.34 9.62
CA TYR A 3 -55.69 43.24 8.80
C TYR A 3 -54.24 42.96 9.19
N LYS A 4 -53.97 41.77 9.74
CA LYS A 4 -52.60 41.27 9.97
C LYS A 4 -52.07 40.70 8.66
N SER A 5 -51.06 41.33 8.08
CA SER A 5 -50.27 40.75 7.00
C SER A 5 -49.37 39.65 7.59
N LYS A 6 -49.51 38.40 7.12
CA LYS A 6 -48.63 37.29 7.49
C LYS A 6 -47.54 37.19 6.43
N ILE A 7 -46.33 37.61 6.77
CA ILE A 7 -45.12 37.33 5.99
C ILE A 7 -44.73 35.88 6.30
N VAL A 8 -44.76 35.01 5.29
CA VAL A 8 -44.21 33.67 5.36
C VAL A 8 -42.77 33.76 4.88
N VAL A 9 -41.82 33.71 5.83
CA VAL A 9 -40.40 33.54 5.51
C VAL A 9 -40.15 32.05 5.37
N LEU A 10 -39.93 31.61 4.14
CA LEU A 10 -39.54 30.24 3.83
C LEU A 10 -38.01 30.15 4.01
N VAL A 11 -37.57 29.69 5.18
CA VAL A 11 -36.15 29.42 5.44
C VAL A 11 -35.80 28.10 4.75
N SER A 12 -35.24 28.22 3.55
CA SER A 12 -34.56 27.11 2.87
C SER A 12 -33.32 26.74 3.67
N SER A 13 -33.44 25.68 4.48
CA SER A 13 -32.31 24.99 5.09
C SER A 13 -31.52 24.33 3.98
N LEU A 14 -30.47 25.01 3.51
CA LEU A 14 -29.45 24.42 2.65
C LEU A 14 -28.70 23.36 3.49
N LEU A 15 -29.13 22.12 3.37
CA LEU A 15 -28.44 20.95 3.90
C LEU A 15 -27.13 20.81 3.10
N VAL A 16 -26.08 21.45 3.58
CA VAL A 16 -24.72 21.18 3.15
C VAL A 16 -24.39 19.79 3.67
N VAL A 17 -24.61 18.78 2.81
CA VAL A 17 -24.04 17.46 3.02
C VAL A 17 -22.55 17.61 2.77
N CYS A 18 -21.78 17.84 3.83
CA CYS A 18 -20.34 17.70 3.79
C CYS A 18 -20.02 16.22 3.53
N PHE A 19 -19.83 15.85 2.27
CA PHE A 19 -19.05 14.66 1.95
C PHE A 19 -17.60 14.99 2.32
N ALA A 20 -17.20 14.66 3.54
CA ALA A 20 -15.79 14.51 3.85
C ALA A 20 -15.34 13.22 3.17
N GLU A 21 -14.94 13.30 1.89
CA GLU A 21 -13.91 12.39 1.43
C GLU A 21 -12.66 12.78 2.22
N ASP A 22 -12.29 11.99 3.22
CA ASP A 22 -10.95 12.09 3.79
C ASP A 22 -9.98 11.86 2.63
N GLU A 23 -9.42 12.95 2.11
CA GLU A 23 -8.35 12.86 1.12
C GLU A 23 -7.23 12.04 1.76
N LEU A 24 -6.88 10.92 1.13
CA LEU A 24 -5.71 10.13 1.52
C LEU A 24 -4.48 11.03 1.36
N LYS A 25 -4.06 11.66 2.46
CA LYS A 25 -2.87 12.50 2.48
C LYS A 25 -1.65 11.62 2.24
N ARG A 26 -0.79 12.04 1.33
CA ARG A 26 0.49 11.42 1.05
C ARG A 26 1.28 11.25 2.35
N LEU A 27 1.72 10.03 2.62
CA LEU A 27 2.52 9.75 3.81
C LEU A 27 3.84 10.51 3.71
N HIS A 28 4.22 11.22 4.76
CA HIS A 28 5.47 11.97 4.82
C HIS A 28 6.64 11.00 5.09
N SER A 29 7.03 10.23 4.07
CA SER A 29 8.05 9.17 4.16
C SER A 29 9.48 9.61 3.82
N GLY A 30 9.68 10.88 3.51
CA GLY A 30 10.98 11.46 3.13
C GLY A 30 11.21 11.46 1.62
N PHE A 31 10.39 10.72 0.86
CA PHE A 31 10.56 10.55 -0.57
C PHE A 31 9.78 11.57 -1.39
N SER A 32 10.47 12.16 -2.36
CA SER A 32 9.89 13.01 -3.39
C SER A 32 10.45 12.63 -4.76
N ALA A 33 9.69 12.86 -5.81
CA ALA A 33 10.16 12.70 -7.18
C ALA A 33 9.87 14.01 -7.92
N HIS A 34 10.84 14.48 -8.70
CA HIS A 34 10.71 15.70 -9.48
C HIS A 34 10.92 15.37 -10.96
N GLY A 35 9.89 15.60 -11.78
CA GLY A 35 9.95 15.42 -13.23
C GLY A 35 9.86 13.96 -13.69
N SER A 36 10.12 13.76 -14.98
CA SER A 36 10.09 12.46 -15.67
C SER A 36 11.36 11.63 -15.50
N ASP A 37 12.39 12.19 -14.86
CA ASP A 37 13.65 11.49 -14.66
C ASP A 37 13.44 10.44 -13.57
N GLU A 38 13.93 9.22 -13.81
CA GLU A 38 13.83 8.03 -12.93
C GLU A 38 14.60 8.20 -11.61
N LYS A 39 14.30 9.27 -10.88
CA LYS A 39 15.01 9.77 -9.72
C LYS A 39 14.06 10.09 -8.59
N ILE A 40 14.44 9.62 -7.42
CA ILE A 40 13.76 9.85 -6.16
C ILE A 40 14.73 10.59 -5.25
N ASN A 41 14.31 11.72 -4.72
CA ASN A 41 15.05 12.41 -3.67
C ASN A 41 14.52 11.94 -2.33
N TYR A 42 15.43 11.56 -1.44
CA TYR A 42 15.13 11.22 -0.07
C TYR A 42 15.71 12.26 0.88
N VAL A 43 14.89 12.71 1.83
CA VAL A 43 15.30 13.55 2.95
C VAL A 43 14.82 12.89 4.24
N LEU A 44 15.74 12.67 5.18
CA LEU A 44 15.42 12.19 6.51
C LEU A 44 14.74 13.33 7.28
N MET A 45 13.42 13.20 7.52
CA MET A 45 12.65 14.26 8.18
C MET A 45 12.80 14.25 9.70
N ASP A 46 12.76 13.06 10.30
CA ASP A 46 12.80 12.88 11.75
C ASP A 46 13.37 11.49 12.10
N TYR A 47 14.13 11.43 13.19
CA TYR A 47 14.63 10.19 13.76
C TYR A 47 14.95 10.36 15.25
N GLU A 48 14.89 9.25 15.99
CA GLU A 48 15.29 9.18 17.40
C GLU A 48 16.33 8.08 17.61
N LEU A 49 17.28 8.29 18.53
CA LEU A 49 18.19 7.25 19.02
C LEU A 49 17.83 6.86 20.46
N GLN A 50 16.96 5.85 20.60
CA GLN A 50 16.48 5.39 21.90
C GLN A 50 17.52 4.52 22.62
N ASP A 51 17.66 4.69 23.94
CA ASP A 51 18.44 3.77 24.78
C ASP A 51 17.66 2.49 25.09
N VAL A 52 18.32 1.33 24.89
CA VAL A 52 17.77 0.02 25.20
C VAL A 52 18.79 -0.77 26.01
N THR A 53 18.41 -1.28 27.17
CA THR A 53 19.29 -2.11 28.01
C THR A 53 18.93 -3.57 27.88
N ILE A 54 19.89 -4.40 27.48
CA ILE A 54 19.75 -5.86 27.42
C ILE A 54 20.91 -6.47 28.20
N ASN A 55 20.61 -7.34 29.17
CA ASN A 55 21.61 -8.02 30.01
C ASN A 55 22.65 -7.06 30.66
N GLY A 56 22.21 -5.86 31.06
CA GLY A 56 23.06 -4.85 31.69
C GLY A 56 23.96 -4.06 30.74
N GLN A 57 23.93 -4.34 29.44
CA GLN A 57 24.57 -3.51 28.41
C GLN A 57 23.55 -2.55 27.79
N THR A 58 23.91 -1.28 27.67
CA THR A 58 23.10 -0.26 27.01
C THR A 58 23.49 -0.16 25.53
N PHE A 59 22.48 -0.22 24.67
CA PHE A 59 22.57 -0.06 23.22
C PHE A 59 21.74 1.14 22.78
N LYS A 60 22.01 1.62 21.57
CA LYS A 60 21.17 2.57 20.86
C LYS A 60 20.29 1.85 19.83
N LYS A 61 19.05 2.30 19.72
CA LYS A 61 18.07 1.85 18.73
C LYS A 61 17.58 3.06 17.92
N PRO A 62 18.01 3.19 16.65
CA PRO A 62 17.46 4.19 15.76
C PRO A 62 16.00 3.89 15.43
N ILE A 63 15.16 4.93 15.46
CA ILE A 63 13.73 4.87 15.15
C ILE A 63 13.42 5.96 14.15
N ILE A 64 12.72 5.61 13.08
CA ILE A 64 12.11 6.57 12.14
C ILE A 64 10.58 6.36 12.21
N PRO A 65 9.78 7.42 12.30
CA PRO A 65 8.33 7.32 12.16
C PRO A 65 7.94 6.59 10.87
N PHE A 66 7.10 5.55 10.97
CA PHE A 66 6.70 4.68 9.84
C PHE A 66 7.86 3.90 9.18
N GLY A 67 9.05 3.90 9.79
CA GLY A 67 10.15 3.04 9.39
C GLY A 67 9.85 1.57 9.74
N GLY A 68 10.10 0.68 8.78
CA GLY A 68 10.09 -0.76 9.02
C GLY A 68 11.45 -1.26 9.49
N LEU A 69 11.55 -2.56 9.75
CA LEU A 69 12.82 -3.25 9.98
C LEU A 69 13.00 -4.32 8.91
N ASN A 70 14.21 -4.43 8.39
CA ASN A 70 14.62 -5.52 7.50
C ASN A 70 15.98 -6.03 7.98
N ALA A 71 15.95 -6.89 8.99
CA ALA A 71 17.12 -7.44 9.65
C ALA A 71 16.83 -8.87 10.09
N GLU A 72 17.82 -9.75 9.98
CA GLU A 72 17.78 -11.08 10.55
C GLU A 72 18.10 -11.02 12.05
N GLU A 73 17.78 -12.10 12.76
CA GLU A 73 18.15 -12.21 14.18
C GLU A 73 19.66 -12.09 14.37
N GLY A 74 20.06 -11.27 15.35
CA GLY A 74 21.44 -10.96 15.66
C GLY A 74 22.05 -9.85 14.82
N GLU A 75 21.39 -9.33 13.77
CA GLU A 75 21.87 -8.19 12.98
C GLU A 75 21.51 -6.83 13.63
N PRO A 76 22.24 -5.74 13.34
CA PRO A 76 21.91 -4.41 13.86
C PRO A 76 20.51 -3.95 13.46
N VAL A 77 19.74 -3.44 14.42
CA VAL A 77 18.42 -2.83 14.17
C VAL A 77 18.62 -1.47 13.53
N LEU A 78 18.50 -1.42 12.20
CA LEU A 78 18.52 -0.19 11.42
C LEU A 78 17.18 -0.05 10.69
N PRO A 79 16.42 1.03 10.93
CA PRO A 79 15.11 1.18 10.32
C PRO A 79 15.25 1.47 8.82
N THR A 80 14.32 0.90 8.05
CA THR A 80 14.22 1.01 6.59
C THR A 80 12.92 1.70 6.25
N VAL A 81 12.99 2.74 5.44
CA VAL A 81 11.82 3.41 4.87
C VAL A 81 11.54 2.87 3.48
N THR A 82 10.27 2.90 3.06
CA THR A 82 9.86 2.38 1.75
C THR A 82 8.92 3.31 1.03
N THR A 83 8.94 3.25 -0.30
CA THR A 83 7.98 3.93 -1.16
C THR A 83 7.73 3.09 -2.42
N PHE A 84 6.64 3.38 -3.14
CA PHE A 84 6.42 2.83 -4.47
C PHE A 84 6.81 3.83 -5.56
N TYR A 85 7.29 3.33 -6.68
CA TYR A 85 7.63 4.10 -7.87
C TYR A 85 6.98 3.46 -9.09
N GLN A 86 6.20 4.23 -9.86
CA GLN A 86 5.61 3.79 -11.11
C GLN A 86 6.68 3.61 -12.18
N VAL A 87 6.65 2.47 -12.86
CA VAL A 87 7.62 2.11 -13.90
C VAL A 87 6.93 1.62 -15.17
N ALA A 88 7.69 1.48 -16.26
CA ALA A 88 7.18 0.86 -17.47
C ALA A 88 6.94 -0.65 -17.26
N PRO A 89 5.82 -1.21 -17.78
CA PRO A 89 5.45 -2.61 -17.54
C PRO A 89 6.37 -3.64 -18.19
N ASN A 90 7.18 -3.25 -19.16
CA ASN A 90 7.99 -4.11 -20.03
C ASN A 90 9.51 -3.92 -19.81
N LYS A 91 9.89 -3.33 -18.67
CA LYS A 91 11.27 -3.00 -18.33
C LYS A 91 11.69 -3.62 -17.00
N SER A 92 12.98 -3.84 -16.85
CA SER A 92 13.62 -4.22 -15.59
C SER A 92 14.51 -3.08 -15.11
N TYR A 93 14.67 -2.97 -13.79
CA TYR A 93 15.35 -1.84 -13.16
C TYR A 93 16.37 -2.30 -12.12
N SER A 94 17.46 -1.56 -12.03
CA SER A 94 18.42 -1.60 -10.92
C SER A 94 18.38 -0.28 -10.16
N ILE A 95 18.93 -0.26 -8.95
CA ILE A 95 18.94 0.92 -8.10
C ILE A 95 20.37 1.42 -7.88
N LYS A 96 20.56 2.73 -8.01
CA LYS A 96 21.80 3.43 -7.65
C LYS A 96 21.48 4.50 -6.62
N VAL A 97 22.31 4.58 -5.59
CA VAL A 97 22.18 5.57 -4.52
C VAL A 97 23.38 6.50 -4.59
N ASN A 98 23.11 7.80 -4.63
CA ASN A 98 24.09 8.84 -4.44
C ASN A 98 23.79 9.57 -3.13
N ILE A 99 24.66 9.41 -2.13
CA ILE A 99 24.52 10.09 -0.84
C ILE A 99 24.90 11.56 -1.04
N GLN A 100 23.99 12.46 -0.66
CA GLN A 100 24.18 13.90 -0.80
C GLN A 100 24.71 14.52 0.49
N SER A 101 24.18 14.09 1.65
CA SER A 101 24.70 14.49 2.95
C SER A 101 24.49 13.42 4.02
N SER A 102 25.40 13.38 5.00
CA SER A 102 25.36 12.48 6.14
C SER A 102 26.04 13.07 7.38
N GLU A 103 25.72 12.49 8.53
CA GLU A 103 26.28 12.82 9.85
C GLU A 103 26.89 11.56 10.47
N PHE A 104 27.96 11.72 11.26
CA PHE A 104 28.68 10.60 11.88
C PHE A 104 28.58 10.66 13.40
N PHE A 105 28.33 9.50 14.01
CA PHE A 105 28.28 9.29 15.46
C PHE A 105 29.28 8.20 15.85
N GLU A 106 30.19 8.54 16.73
CA GLU A 106 31.23 7.63 17.24
C GLU A 106 30.84 7.00 18.57
N ASN A 107 31.49 5.87 18.90
CA ASN A 107 31.34 5.17 20.17
C ASN A 107 29.90 4.70 20.46
N ILE A 108 29.16 4.34 19.42
CA ILE A 108 27.77 3.92 19.50
C ILE A 108 27.65 2.40 19.23
N ASP A 109 26.92 1.69 20.09
CA ASP A 109 26.57 0.28 19.86
C ASP A 109 25.10 0.17 19.46
N ILE A 110 24.84 -0.29 18.24
CA ILE A 110 23.48 -0.54 17.78
C ILE A 110 22.96 -1.86 18.34
N VAL A 111 21.71 -1.86 18.80
CA VAL A 111 21.06 -3.05 19.34
C VAL A 111 20.91 -4.14 18.26
N PRO A 112 21.26 -5.40 18.54
CA PRO A 112 20.96 -6.49 17.62
C PRO A 112 19.48 -6.89 17.69
N HIS A 113 18.90 -7.25 16.55
CA HIS A 113 17.54 -7.75 16.45
C HIS A 113 17.42 -9.09 17.18
N GLN A 114 16.45 -9.24 18.07
CA GLN A 114 16.38 -10.43 18.94
C GLN A 114 15.44 -11.51 18.40
N THR A 115 14.26 -11.12 17.91
CA THR A 115 13.27 -12.05 17.36
C THR A 115 12.19 -11.31 16.58
N TRP A 116 11.56 -12.02 15.64
CA TRP A 116 10.31 -11.64 14.97
C TRP A 116 9.07 -12.19 15.69
N ASP A 117 9.24 -13.16 16.59
CA ASP A 117 8.13 -13.78 17.31
C ASP A 117 7.55 -12.81 18.35
N PRO A 118 6.23 -12.89 18.62
CA PRO A 118 5.63 -12.13 19.71
C PRO A 118 6.30 -12.53 21.02
N VAL A 119 6.97 -11.58 21.66
CA VAL A 119 7.53 -11.78 22.99
C VAL A 119 6.37 -11.76 23.99
N THR A 120 5.96 -12.92 24.48
CA THR A 120 5.13 -13.01 25.69
C THR A 120 6.03 -12.87 26.92
N ASP A 121 5.50 -12.30 28.01
CA ASP A 121 6.26 -11.97 29.23
C ASP A 121 6.97 -13.19 29.88
N GLU A 122 6.67 -14.41 29.43
CA GLU A 122 7.21 -15.67 29.99
C GLU A 122 8.46 -16.21 29.28
N ILE A 123 8.89 -15.63 28.14
CA ILE A 123 10.05 -16.13 27.39
C ILE A 123 11.27 -15.23 27.64
N THR A 124 12.20 -15.70 28.48
CA THR A 124 13.57 -15.16 28.48
C THR A 124 14.29 -15.61 27.21
N LEU A 125 14.25 -14.78 26.17
CA LEU A 125 14.96 -15.06 24.93
C LEU A 125 16.47 -14.95 25.16
N PRO A 126 17.27 -15.93 24.69
CA PRO A 126 18.72 -15.82 24.74
C PRO A 126 19.16 -14.62 23.90
N PHE A 127 20.11 -13.85 24.40
CA PHE A 127 20.65 -12.71 23.65
C PHE A 127 21.31 -13.19 22.36
N LYS A 128 20.76 -12.76 21.21
CA LYS A 128 21.29 -13.07 19.89
C LYS A 128 22.09 -11.89 19.37
N ARG A 129 23.33 -12.16 18.94
CA ARG A 129 24.22 -11.20 18.28
C ARG A 129 25.05 -11.96 17.25
N ASN A 130 25.04 -11.50 16.01
CA ASN A 130 25.85 -12.09 14.95
C ASN A 130 27.32 -11.73 15.18
N ILE A 131 28.10 -12.64 15.77
CA ILE A 131 29.48 -12.38 16.18
C ILE A 131 30.32 -11.93 14.98
N ASP A 132 30.25 -12.66 13.86
CA ASP A 132 31.05 -12.39 12.67
C ASP A 132 30.81 -10.98 12.13
N LEU A 133 29.54 -10.56 12.05
CA LEU A 133 29.16 -9.20 11.63
C LEU A 133 29.69 -8.16 12.61
N TYR A 134 29.54 -8.38 13.91
CA TYR A 134 29.92 -7.39 14.92
C TYR A 134 31.43 -7.29 15.16
N THR A 135 32.21 -8.28 14.74
CA THR A 135 33.68 -8.25 14.75
C THR A 135 34.30 -7.83 13.42
N SER A 136 33.46 -7.54 12.41
CA SER A 136 33.89 -7.10 11.09
C SER A 136 33.90 -5.57 10.96
N ASP A 137 34.82 -5.03 10.17
CA ASP A 137 34.87 -3.61 9.81
C ASP A 137 33.96 -3.27 8.59
N GLU A 138 33.31 -4.29 8.02
CA GLU A 138 32.38 -4.12 6.91
C GLU A 138 31.15 -3.31 7.34
N PRO A 139 30.69 -2.36 6.51
CA PRO A 139 29.50 -1.58 6.82
C PRO A 139 28.23 -2.42 6.67
N PHE A 140 27.28 -2.20 7.58
CA PHE A 140 25.94 -2.78 7.55
C PHE A 140 24.86 -1.69 7.39
N PRO A 141 23.85 -1.87 6.52
CA PRO A 141 23.82 -2.89 5.48
C PRO A 141 24.87 -2.59 4.39
N LYS A 142 25.26 -3.63 3.64
CA LYS A 142 26.18 -3.49 2.49
C LYS A 142 25.62 -2.63 1.36
N LYS A 143 24.29 -2.57 1.24
CA LYS A 143 23.56 -1.74 0.27
C LYS A 143 22.50 -0.95 1.01
N GLN A 144 22.51 0.36 0.81
CA GLN A 144 21.57 1.29 1.46
C GLN A 144 20.20 1.27 0.81
N ALA A 145 20.08 0.80 -0.43
CA ALA A 145 18.79 0.64 -1.08
C ALA A 145 18.63 -0.71 -1.75
N SER A 146 17.39 -1.15 -1.86
CA SER A 146 16.97 -2.30 -2.66
C SER A 146 15.68 -1.97 -3.42
N ILE A 147 15.45 -2.72 -4.48
CA ILE A 147 14.29 -2.59 -5.36
C ILE A 147 13.63 -3.96 -5.51
N SER A 148 12.31 -4.02 -5.48
CA SER A 148 11.57 -5.26 -5.73
C SER A 148 11.47 -5.58 -7.23
N GLN A 149 10.98 -6.77 -7.54
CA GLN A 149 10.36 -7.02 -8.85
C GLN A 149 9.14 -6.10 -9.06
N ILE A 150 8.68 -5.97 -10.30
CA ILE A 150 7.46 -5.23 -10.61
C ILE A 150 6.26 -5.92 -9.95
N ILE A 151 5.47 -5.11 -9.24
CA ILE A 151 4.18 -5.47 -8.65
C ILE A 151 3.13 -4.64 -9.36
N VAL A 152 1.93 -5.17 -9.54
CA VAL A 152 0.84 -4.47 -10.21
C VAL A 152 -0.22 -4.07 -9.20
N PHE A 153 -0.42 -2.77 -9.03
CA PHE A 153 -1.59 -2.23 -8.33
C PHE A 153 -2.73 -2.02 -9.31
N ARG A 154 -3.53 -3.07 -9.53
CA ARG A 154 -4.62 -3.12 -10.52
C ARG A 154 -4.16 -2.79 -11.94
N ASP A 155 -4.12 -1.51 -12.30
CA ASP A 155 -3.72 -0.96 -13.59
C ASP A 155 -2.38 -0.21 -13.57
N LEU A 156 -1.70 -0.19 -12.42
CA LEU A 156 -0.44 0.53 -12.23
C LEU A 156 0.75 -0.41 -11.93
N PRO A 157 1.68 -0.60 -12.88
CA PRO A 157 2.95 -1.26 -12.63
C PRO A 157 3.84 -0.40 -11.74
N VAL A 158 4.26 -0.95 -10.61
CA VAL A 158 5.11 -0.26 -9.63
C VAL A 158 6.25 -1.16 -9.15
N VAL A 159 7.30 -0.54 -8.64
CA VAL A 159 8.34 -1.21 -7.86
C VAL A 159 8.35 -0.66 -6.46
N LYS A 160 8.63 -1.51 -5.47
CA LYS A 160 8.92 -1.07 -4.10
C LYS A 160 10.38 -0.70 -4.01
N VAL A 161 10.65 0.53 -3.60
CA VAL A 161 11.98 1.04 -3.28
C VAL A 161 12.12 1.05 -1.76
N SER A 162 13.13 0.35 -1.25
CA SER A 162 13.48 0.33 0.16
C SER A 162 14.80 1.05 0.37
N PHE A 163 14.88 1.92 1.36
CA PHE A 163 16.07 2.69 1.70
C PHE A 163 16.33 2.64 3.21
N THR A 164 17.56 2.29 3.61
CA THR A 164 18.02 2.32 4.99
C THR A 164 18.93 3.53 5.16
N PRO A 165 18.46 4.64 5.77
CA PRO A 165 19.23 5.88 5.94
C PRO A 165 20.29 5.79 7.05
N PHE A 166 20.70 4.59 7.41
CA PHE A 166 21.72 4.33 8.42
C PHE A 166 22.75 3.37 7.85
N ARG A 167 24.02 3.64 8.14
CA ARG A 167 25.13 2.72 7.88
C ARG A 167 25.95 2.59 9.15
N TYR A 168 26.02 1.37 9.66
CA TYR A 168 26.73 1.07 10.89
C TYR A 168 27.99 0.27 10.60
N ARG A 169 29.11 0.65 11.22
CA ARG A 169 30.36 -0.13 11.24
C ARG A 169 30.55 -0.69 12.65
N PRO A 170 30.27 -1.99 12.85
CA PRO A 170 30.24 -2.56 14.20
C PRO A 170 31.58 -2.57 14.92
N LEU A 171 32.67 -2.91 14.23
CA LEU A 171 34.00 -2.99 14.85
C LEU A 171 34.50 -1.61 15.33
N SER A 172 34.32 -0.58 14.50
CA SER A 172 34.70 0.80 14.81
C SER A 172 33.66 1.55 15.66
N ARG A 173 32.47 0.97 15.88
CA ARG A 173 31.37 1.56 16.67
C ARG A 173 30.97 2.93 16.14
N GLN A 174 30.90 3.04 14.80
CA GLN A 174 30.57 4.26 14.09
C GLN A 174 29.24 4.10 13.35
N LEU A 175 28.32 5.06 13.53
CA LEU A 175 27.07 5.15 12.79
C LEU A 175 27.11 6.38 11.87
N GLU A 176 26.93 6.15 10.57
CA GLU A 176 26.62 7.18 9.58
C GLU A 176 25.10 7.28 9.42
N ILE A 177 24.55 8.47 9.62
CA ILE A 177 23.14 8.80 9.41
C ILE A 177 23.05 9.60 8.11
N ILE A 178 22.37 9.06 7.11
CA ILE A 178 22.22 9.68 5.79
C ILE A 178 21.02 10.61 5.84
N THR A 179 21.28 11.91 5.86
CA THR A 179 20.25 12.95 5.97
C THR A 179 19.63 13.27 4.62
N SER A 180 20.37 13.14 3.51
CA SER A 180 19.81 13.21 2.16
C SER A 180 20.52 12.33 1.14
N ALA A 181 19.75 11.81 0.17
CA ALA A 181 20.26 10.98 -0.91
C ALA A 181 19.41 11.09 -2.17
N ASP A 182 20.05 10.97 -3.33
CA ASP A 182 19.40 10.77 -4.62
C ASP A 182 19.41 9.28 -4.96
N ILE A 183 18.24 8.74 -5.23
CA ILE A 183 18.03 7.34 -5.57
C ILE A 183 17.59 7.29 -7.02
N SER A 184 18.43 6.76 -7.89
CA SER A 184 18.14 6.61 -9.32
C SER A 184 17.76 5.17 -9.64
N LEU A 185 16.66 5.00 -10.35
CA LEU A 185 16.31 3.75 -11.01
C LEU A 185 16.99 3.75 -12.39
N VAL A 186 17.61 2.64 -12.75
CA VAL A 186 18.33 2.50 -14.02
C VAL A 186 17.77 1.28 -14.74
N GLU A 187 17.18 1.49 -15.92
CA GLU A 187 16.75 0.42 -16.80
C GLU A 187 17.90 -0.55 -17.10
N THR A 188 17.68 -1.85 -16.85
CA THR A 188 18.67 -2.90 -17.11
C THR A 188 18.36 -3.73 -18.35
N GLY A 189 17.13 -3.69 -18.85
CA GLY A 189 16.71 -4.48 -20.01
C GLY A 189 15.20 -4.57 -20.13
N ASN A 190 14.75 -5.24 -21.18
CA ASN A 190 13.34 -5.50 -21.44
C ASN A 190 12.91 -6.83 -20.81
N ILE A 191 11.66 -6.88 -20.36
CA ILE A 191 11.01 -8.09 -19.86
C ILE A 191 9.66 -8.26 -20.55
N GLU A 192 9.05 -9.43 -20.41
CA GLU A 192 7.66 -9.63 -20.82
C GLU A 192 6.74 -8.64 -20.07
N PRO A 193 5.86 -7.92 -20.78
CA PRO A 193 4.98 -6.93 -20.16
C PRO A 193 4.10 -7.52 -19.07
N VAL A 194 4.12 -6.92 -17.87
CA VAL A 194 3.16 -7.28 -16.83
C VAL A 194 1.74 -6.97 -17.28
N GLN A 195 0.82 -7.89 -16.97
CA GLN A 195 -0.57 -7.77 -17.40
C GLN A 195 -1.30 -6.73 -16.53
N THR A 196 -1.96 -5.79 -17.20
CA THR A 196 -2.77 -4.74 -16.59
C THR A 196 -4.05 -4.54 -17.40
N PRO A 197 -5.15 -4.09 -16.78
CA PRO A 197 -6.31 -3.59 -17.53
C PRO A 197 -5.89 -2.51 -18.52
N GLY A 198 -6.52 -2.49 -19.70
CA GLY A 198 -6.16 -1.53 -20.76
C GLY A 198 -6.48 -0.07 -20.45
N ARG A 199 -7.28 0.21 -19.42
CA ARG A 199 -7.66 1.56 -18.98
C ARG A 199 -7.63 1.67 -17.45
N ARG A 200 -7.23 2.85 -16.97
CA ARG A 200 -7.08 3.14 -15.54
C ARG A 200 -8.42 3.31 -14.85
N SER A 201 -8.42 3.06 -13.54
CA SER A 201 -9.59 3.29 -12.68
C SER A 201 -9.46 4.58 -11.89
N ARG A 202 -10.47 5.47 -12.00
CA ARG A 202 -10.54 6.69 -11.18
C ARG A 202 -10.73 6.41 -9.69
N VAL A 203 -11.25 5.24 -9.35
CA VAL A 203 -11.48 4.83 -7.96
C VAL A 203 -10.15 4.63 -7.22
N PHE A 204 -9.11 4.20 -7.93
CA PHE A 204 -7.80 3.91 -7.33
C PHE A 204 -6.84 5.11 -7.33
N GLU A 205 -7.21 6.21 -7.98
CA GLU A 205 -6.42 7.45 -8.04
C GLU A 205 -5.98 7.98 -6.67
N PRO A 206 -6.88 8.12 -5.67
CA PRO A 206 -6.46 8.59 -4.34
C PRO A 206 -5.45 7.66 -3.67
N LEU A 207 -5.57 6.35 -3.91
CA LEU A 207 -4.60 5.38 -3.39
C LEU A 207 -3.24 5.58 -4.06
N TYR A 208 -3.19 5.67 -5.39
CA TYR A 208 -1.95 5.84 -6.13
C TYR A 208 -1.19 7.12 -5.73
N GLU A 209 -1.90 8.25 -5.62
CA GLU A 209 -1.30 9.52 -5.20
C GLU A 209 -0.75 9.50 -3.78
N SER A 210 -1.37 8.69 -2.90
CA SER A 210 -0.96 8.62 -1.50
C SER A 210 0.31 7.77 -1.28
N ILE A 211 0.57 6.76 -2.12
CA ILE A 211 1.64 5.76 -1.89
C ILE A 211 2.73 5.71 -2.98
N VAL A 212 2.47 6.21 -4.19
CA VAL A 212 3.40 6.15 -5.32
C VAL A 212 4.04 7.52 -5.55
N VAL A 213 5.36 7.59 -5.38
CA VAL A 213 6.10 8.85 -5.20
C VAL A 213 6.10 9.76 -6.44
N ASN A 214 6.15 9.15 -7.62
CA ASN A 214 6.20 9.81 -8.94
C ASN A 214 4.87 9.75 -9.68
N TYR A 215 3.79 9.38 -9.00
CA TYR A 215 2.51 9.23 -9.64
C TYR A 215 1.91 10.58 -10.03
N ASN A 216 1.36 10.62 -11.24
CA ASN A 216 0.60 11.75 -11.73
C ASN A 216 -0.64 11.26 -12.47
N ARG A 217 -1.78 11.90 -12.15
CA ARG A 217 -3.06 11.66 -12.81
C ARG A 217 -2.93 11.91 -14.30
N SER A 218 -3.61 11.09 -15.09
CA SER A 218 -3.78 11.43 -16.50
C SER A 218 -4.76 12.61 -16.63
N VAL A 219 -4.45 13.51 -17.57
CA VAL A 219 -5.34 14.61 -17.95
C VAL A 219 -6.36 14.19 -19.02
N SER A 220 -6.17 13.01 -19.64
CA SER A 220 -7.06 12.50 -20.69
C SER A 220 -8.12 11.58 -20.10
N ASP A 221 -9.39 11.90 -20.34
CA ASP A 221 -10.50 11.04 -19.92
C ASP A 221 -10.53 9.69 -20.65
N GLU A 222 -9.92 9.60 -21.83
CA GLU A 222 -9.86 8.38 -22.65
C GLU A 222 -8.97 7.29 -22.04
N ASP A 223 -8.04 7.67 -21.16
CA ASP A 223 -7.17 6.75 -20.43
C ASP A 223 -7.92 6.00 -19.32
N TYR A 224 -9.14 6.44 -18.99
CA TYR A 224 -9.94 5.93 -17.91
C TYR A 224 -11.08 5.04 -18.39
N GLN A 225 -11.31 3.95 -17.66
CA GLN A 225 -12.50 3.13 -17.83
C GLN A 225 -13.73 3.81 -17.24
N LYS A 226 -14.93 3.37 -17.63
CA LYS A 226 -16.14 3.76 -16.91
C LYS A 226 -16.17 3.04 -15.57
N ARG A 227 -16.72 3.71 -14.55
CA ARG A 227 -16.85 3.10 -13.23
C ARG A 227 -17.70 1.84 -13.35
N SER A 228 -17.27 0.73 -12.77
CA SER A 228 -17.89 -0.58 -13.00
C SER A 228 -18.08 -1.36 -11.71
N ILE A 229 -19.27 -1.94 -11.52
CA ILE A 229 -19.62 -2.75 -10.36
C ILE A 229 -20.26 -4.06 -10.80
N LEU A 230 -19.85 -5.16 -10.16
CA LEU A 230 -20.41 -6.49 -10.36
C LEU A 230 -21.14 -6.96 -9.09
N TYR A 231 -22.42 -7.29 -9.23
CA TYR A 231 -23.21 -7.93 -8.16
C TYR A 231 -23.28 -9.45 -8.38
N ILE A 232 -22.98 -10.24 -7.36
CA ILE A 232 -23.17 -11.69 -7.38
C ILE A 232 -24.36 -12.05 -6.48
N LEU A 233 -25.35 -12.71 -7.07
CA LEU A 233 -26.63 -13.01 -6.44
C LEU A 233 -26.79 -14.53 -6.23
N PRO A 234 -27.53 -14.99 -5.22
CA PRO A 234 -27.88 -16.40 -5.11
C PRO A 234 -28.85 -16.78 -6.23
N SER A 235 -28.85 -18.05 -6.61
CA SER A 235 -29.70 -18.58 -7.69
C SER A 235 -31.19 -18.40 -7.43
N ASN A 236 -31.61 -18.30 -6.17
CA ASN A 236 -33.01 -18.08 -5.75
C ASN A 236 -33.33 -16.61 -5.42
N SER A 237 -32.62 -15.66 -6.01
CA SER A 237 -32.78 -14.21 -5.79
C SER A 237 -34.02 -13.58 -6.44
N SER A 238 -34.89 -14.34 -7.12
CA SER A 238 -36.06 -13.80 -7.83
C SER A 238 -36.96 -12.91 -6.97
N ASN A 239 -37.16 -13.28 -5.69
CA ASN A 239 -37.99 -12.51 -4.75
C ASN A 239 -37.31 -11.22 -4.26
N LEU A 240 -36.00 -11.06 -4.51
CA LEU A 240 -35.25 -9.86 -4.15
C LEU A 240 -35.17 -8.87 -5.30
N MET A 241 -35.47 -9.29 -6.53
CA MET A 241 -35.15 -8.52 -7.74
C MET A 241 -35.82 -7.15 -7.77
N SER A 242 -37.07 -7.03 -7.31
CA SER A 242 -37.77 -5.74 -7.24
C SER A 242 -37.03 -4.70 -6.38
N ASN A 243 -36.35 -5.13 -5.32
CA ASN A 243 -35.55 -4.24 -4.47
C ASN A 243 -34.16 -4.01 -5.07
N LEU A 244 -33.56 -5.04 -5.67
CA LEU A 244 -32.24 -4.96 -6.30
C LEU A 244 -32.26 -4.05 -7.53
N ASP A 245 -33.33 -4.07 -8.32
CA ASP A 245 -33.49 -3.21 -9.48
C ASP A 245 -33.44 -1.73 -9.09
N ILE A 246 -34.01 -1.34 -7.94
CA ILE A 246 -33.93 0.03 -7.43
C ILE A 246 -32.47 0.42 -7.16
N LEU A 247 -31.69 -0.50 -6.56
CA LEU A 247 -30.26 -0.29 -6.29
C LEU A 247 -29.44 -0.22 -7.58
N PHE A 248 -29.70 -1.13 -8.53
CA PHE A 248 -29.00 -1.17 -9.81
C PHE A 248 -29.26 0.10 -10.63
N GLU A 249 -30.52 0.54 -10.69
CA GLU A 249 -30.91 1.78 -11.36
C GLU A 249 -30.27 3.00 -10.71
N TRP A 250 -30.20 3.05 -9.37
CA TRP A 250 -29.53 4.15 -8.68
C TRP A 250 -28.03 4.20 -8.99
N ARG A 251 -27.36 3.05 -9.06
CA ARG A 251 -25.94 2.98 -9.43
C ARG A 251 -25.70 3.34 -10.89
N HIS A 252 -26.56 2.89 -11.80
CA HIS A 252 -26.52 3.33 -13.21
C HIS A 252 -26.67 4.85 -13.32
N LYS A 253 -27.63 5.45 -12.62
CA LYS A 253 -27.82 6.92 -12.57
C LYS A 253 -26.63 7.65 -11.96
N SER A 254 -25.87 6.99 -11.08
CA SER A 254 -24.62 7.50 -10.51
C SER A 254 -23.41 7.34 -11.46
N GLY A 255 -23.62 6.85 -12.68
CA GLY A 255 -22.60 6.74 -13.72
C GLY A 255 -21.84 5.42 -13.75
N TYR A 256 -22.30 4.39 -13.04
CA TYR A 256 -21.67 3.06 -13.07
C TYR A 256 -22.22 2.22 -14.23
N VAL A 257 -21.33 1.43 -14.84
CA VAL A 257 -21.70 0.22 -15.58
C VAL A 257 -22.05 -0.84 -14.53
N VAL A 258 -23.32 -1.22 -14.44
CA VAL A 258 -23.77 -2.20 -13.45
C VAL A 258 -23.96 -3.54 -14.13
N ASN A 259 -23.20 -4.52 -13.67
CA ASN A 259 -23.33 -5.92 -14.06
C ASN A 259 -23.83 -6.73 -12.87
N TYR A 260 -24.62 -7.76 -13.13
CA TYR A 260 -24.98 -8.73 -12.10
C TYR A 260 -25.05 -10.14 -12.67
N ALA A 261 -24.73 -11.14 -11.85
CA ALA A 261 -24.79 -12.54 -12.20
C ALA A 261 -25.29 -13.35 -11.01
N SER A 262 -26.10 -14.38 -11.26
CA SER A 262 -26.55 -15.29 -10.23
C SER A 262 -25.60 -16.49 -10.08
N THR A 263 -25.63 -17.20 -8.95
CA THR A 263 -24.83 -18.41 -8.75
C THR A 263 -25.22 -19.57 -9.68
N SER A 264 -26.40 -19.51 -10.31
CA SER A 264 -26.73 -20.40 -11.44
C SER A 264 -25.86 -20.13 -12.69
N SER A 265 -25.37 -18.89 -12.86
CA SER A 265 -24.51 -18.49 -13.97
C SER A 265 -23.02 -18.55 -13.63
N THR A 266 -22.63 -18.10 -12.42
CA THR A 266 -21.23 -18.13 -11.98
C THR A 266 -20.76 -19.51 -11.53
N GLY A 267 -21.70 -20.41 -11.25
CA GLY A 267 -21.48 -21.62 -10.48
C GLY A 267 -21.64 -21.39 -8.98
N THR A 268 -21.90 -22.48 -8.25
CA THR A 268 -22.30 -22.48 -6.83
C THR A 268 -21.17 -22.83 -5.87
N SER A 269 -19.91 -22.76 -6.30
CA SER A 269 -18.73 -22.96 -5.44
C SER A 269 -17.90 -21.69 -5.33
N THR A 270 -17.13 -21.54 -4.25
CA THR A 270 -16.21 -20.41 -4.05
C THR A 270 -15.24 -20.24 -5.22
N ASN A 271 -14.69 -21.36 -5.71
CA ASN A 271 -13.78 -21.36 -6.85
C ASN A 271 -14.48 -20.96 -8.15
N ALA A 272 -15.73 -21.37 -8.37
CA ALA A 272 -16.48 -20.98 -9.57
C ALA A 272 -16.78 -19.47 -9.58
N ILE A 273 -17.22 -18.93 -8.45
CA ILE A 273 -17.44 -17.48 -8.27
C ILE A 273 -16.13 -16.71 -8.45
N LYS A 274 -15.02 -17.16 -7.84
CA LYS A 274 -13.69 -16.57 -8.02
C LYS A 274 -13.28 -16.56 -9.49
N ASN A 275 -13.46 -17.67 -10.20
CA ASN A 275 -13.11 -17.76 -11.63
C ASN A 275 -13.97 -16.82 -12.48
N TYR A 276 -15.25 -16.68 -12.17
CA TYR A 276 -16.13 -15.73 -12.84
C TYR A 276 -15.65 -14.28 -12.64
N ILE A 277 -15.36 -13.88 -11.40
CA ILE A 277 -14.85 -12.54 -11.09
C ILE A 277 -13.50 -12.31 -11.77
N SER A 278 -12.59 -13.27 -11.73
CA SER A 278 -11.29 -13.18 -12.42
C SER A 278 -11.45 -13.05 -13.93
N ASN A 279 -12.38 -13.80 -14.55
CA ASN A 279 -12.66 -13.66 -15.98
C ASN A 279 -13.22 -12.27 -16.30
N ALA A 280 -14.17 -11.77 -15.51
CA ALA A 280 -14.71 -10.42 -15.67
C ALA A 280 -13.61 -9.36 -15.57
N TYR A 281 -12.73 -9.48 -14.58
CA TYR A 281 -11.60 -8.56 -14.40
C TYR A 281 -10.60 -8.59 -15.57
N ASN A 282 -10.32 -9.77 -16.14
CA ASN A 282 -9.31 -9.93 -17.18
C ASN A 282 -9.82 -9.68 -18.61
N THR A 283 -11.13 -9.80 -18.86
CA THR A 283 -11.66 -9.84 -20.24
C THR A 283 -12.69 -8.77 -20.56
N TRP A 284 -13.32 -8.14 -19.57
CA TRP A 284 -14.34 -7.13 -19.82
C TRP A 284 -13.70 -5.79 -20.21
N THR A 285 -14.42 -5.01 -21.02
CA THR A 285 -14.00 -3.67 -21.43
C THR A 285 -13.88 -2.70 -20.24
N ASP A 286 -14.85 -2.74 -19.31
CA ASP A 286 -14.86 -1.99 -18.06
C ASP A 286 -14.85 -3.00 -16.89
N PRO A 287 -13.68 -3.56 -16.52
CA PRO A 287 -13.59 -4.60 -15.49
C PRO A 287 -14.09 -4.07 -14.13
N PRO A 288 -14.72 -4.92 -13.30
CA PRO A 288 -15.30 -4.45 -12.04
C PRO A 288 -14.25 -3.79 -11.14
N GLU A 289 -14.57 -2.58 -10.68
CA GLU A 289 -13.82 -1.87 -9.63
C GLU A 289 -14.34 -2.27 -8.25
N TYR A 290 -15.61 -2.70 -8.19
CA TYR A 290 -16.28 -3.20 -7.01
C TYR A 290 -16.96 -4.53 -7.31
N VAL A 291 -16.93 -5.44 -6.34
CA VAL A 291 -17.74 -6.66 -6.35
C VAL A 291 -18.58 -6.67 -5.08
N ALA A 292 -19.89 -6.84 -5.24
CA ALA A 292 -20.83 -6.92 -4.14
C ALA A 292 -21.50 -8.31 -4.15
N LEU A 293 -21.27 -9.08 -3.10
CA LEU A 293 -21.94 -10.36 -2.88
C LEU A 293 -23.25 -10.09 -2.14
N ILE A 294 -24.39 -10.46 -2.72
CA ILE A 294 -25.70 -10.23 -2.11
C ILE A 294 -26.20 -11.54 -1.52
N GLY A 295 -26.00 -11.75 -0.23
CA GLY A 295 -26.46 -12.95 0.46
C GLY A 295 -25.71 -13.15 1.77
N ASP A 296 -25.85 -14.33 2.33
CA ASP A 296 -25.21 -14.73 3.59
C ASP A 296 -24.37 -16.00 3.36
N ALA A 297 -23.48 -16.34 4.28
CA ALA A 297 -22.69 -17.57 4.24
C ALA A 297 -23.56 -18.84 4.38
N SER A 298 -24.81 -18.69 4.84
CA SER A 298 -25.76 -19.80 5.02
C SER A 298 -27.21 -19.37 4.81
N GLY A 299 -28.16 -20.29 4.98
CA GLY A 299 -29.59 -19.99 4.91
C GLY A 299 -30.15 -19.91 3.49
N SER A 300 -31.32 -19.27 3.34
CA SER A 300 -32.06 -19.26 2.09
C SER A 300 -31.36 -18.48 0.98
N TYR A 301 -30.63 -17.42 1.27
CA TYR A 301 -29.91 -16.61 0.28
C TYR A 301 -28.40 -16.82 0.40
N SER A 302 -27.96 -18.07 0.26
CA SER A 302 -26.57 -18.43 0.51
C SER A 302 -25.64 -18.11 -0.66
N ILE A 303 -24.49 -17.50 -0.34
CA ILE A 303 -23.32 -17.37 -1.20
C ILE A 303 -22.17 -18.16 -0.57
N PRO A 304 -21.54 -19.10 -1.30
CA PRO A 304 -20.37 -19.83 -0.81
C PRO A 304 -19.24 -18.89 -0.38
N THR A 305 -18.65 -19.14 0.80
CA THR A 305 -17.51 -18.39 1.33
C THR A 305 -16.36 -19.31 1.71
N TYR A 306 -15.13 -18.77 1.74
CA TYR A 306 -14.00 -19.45 2.34
C TYR A 306 -14.10 -19.36 3.87
N PHE A 307 -13.85 -20.46 4.56
CA PHE A 307 -13.71 -20.49 6.01
C PHE A 307 -12.24 -20.62 6.33
N GLU A 308 -11.64 -19.58 6.90
CA GLU A 308 -10.37 -19.73 7.60
C GLU A 308 -10.63 -20.10 9.05
N ASN A 309 -10.10 -21.25 9.47
CA ASN A 309 -9.91 -21.54 10.87
C ASN A 309 -8.47 -21.13 11.17
N TYR A 310 -8.28 -19.99 11.83
CA TYR A 310 -7.01 -19.39 12.30
C TYR A 310 -5.72 -19.98 11.68
N SER A 311 -5.05 -19.18 10.85
CA SER A 311 -3.64 -19.40 10.53
C SER A 311 -2.82 -19.49 11.82
N SER A 312 -2.37 -20.71 12.16
CA SER A 312 -1.39 -20.97 13.22
C SER A 312 0.00 -20.58 12.79
#